data_AF-A0A967JHH7-F1
#
_entry.id   AF-A0A967JHH7-F1
#
_cell.length_a   1.000
_cell.length_b   1.000
_cell.length_c   1.000
_cell.angle_alpha   90.00
_cell.angle_beta   90.00
_cell.angle_gamma   90.00
#
_symmetry.space_group_name_H-M   'P 1'
#
loop_
_entity.id
_entity.type
_entity.pdbx_description
1 polymer ?
#
loop_
_entity_poly.entity_id
_entity_poly.type
_entity_poly.pdbx_seq_one_letter_code
_entity_poly.pdbx_strand_id
1 'polypeptide(L)'
;MWDAHIHLSGGRGPDAPDERAGIRALHGFLYSGITSVFDAGNDPDYILGLRARERAGDISAPRIFASGGVVTAPGGHGGGAGAT
;
A
#
# COMPACT_ATOMS: atom_id res chain seq x y z
N MET A 1 -13.84 7.37 7.82
CA MET A 1 -12.70 8.32 7.98
C MET A 1 -11.67 8.06 6.88
N TRP A 2 -10.79 9.01 6.59
CA TRP A 2 -9.77 8.92 5.53
C TRP A 2 -8.37 9.12 6.11
N ASP A 3 -7.41 8.30 5.69
CA ASP A 3 -5.97 8.53 5.94
C ASP A 3 -5.25 8.87 4.63
N ALA A 4 -4.68 10.07 4.57
CA ALA A 4 -4.09 10.62 3.35
C ALA A 4 -2.63 10.26 3.15
N HIS A 5 -1.98 9.59 4.09
CA HIS A 5 -0.57 9.23 3.92
C HIS A 5 -0.21 8.00 4.74
N ILE A 6 -0.24 6.84 4.09
CA ILE A 6 0.27 5.59 4.65
C ILE A 6 1.42 5.03 3.80
N HIS A 7 2.15 4.11 4.41
CA HIS A 7 3.00 3.15 3.72
C HIS A 7 2.56 1.77 4.18
N LEU A 8 1.77 1.06 3.36
CA LEU A 8 1.21 -0.23 3.73
C LEU A 8 2.33 -1.25 3.94
N SER A 9 2.29 -1.93 5.08
CA SER A 9 3.21 -3.03 5.38
C SER A 9 3.03 -4.18 4.39
N GLY A 10 4.10 -4.93 4.17
CA GLY A 10 4.08 -6.12 3.31
C GLY A 10 4.51 -5.89 1.87
N GLY A 11 4.50 -4.67 1.35
CA GLY A 11 5.07 -4.35 0.03
C GLY A 11 6.38 -3.54 0.09
N ARG A 12 6.84 -3.19 1.30
CA ARG A 12 8.02 -2.36 1.50
C ARG A 12 9.10 -3.14 2.27
N GLY A 13 10.31 -3.22 1.70
CA GLY A 13 11.45 -3.90 2.31
C GLY A 13 12.26 -4.72 1.29
N PRO A 14 13.39 -5.30 1.71
CA PRO A 14 14.22 -6.16 0.85
C PRO A 14 13.63 -7.57 0.66
N ASP A 15 12.72 -7.99 1.53
CA ASP A 15 12.09 -9.30 1.50
C ASP A 15 10.93 -9.35 0.49
N ALA A 16 10.58 -10.57 0.07
CA ALA A 16 9.42 -10.79 -0.79
C ALA A 16 8.13 -10.26 -0.15
N PRO A 17 7.11 -9.88 -0.95
CA PRO A 17 5.91 -9.29 -0.41
C PRO A 17 5.21 -10.19 0.64
N ASP A 18 4.94 -9.65 1.82
CA ASP A 18 4.15 -10.31 2.87
C ASP A 18 2.69 -9.87 2.78
N GLU A 19 1.91 -10.62 2.01
CA GLU A 19 0.48 -10.37 1.85
C GLU A 19 -0.29 -10.47 3.17
N ARG A 20 0.10 -11.38 4.07
CA ARG A 20 -0.59 -11.53 5.36
C ARG A 20 -0.40 -10.29 6.22
N ALA A 21 0.78 -9.68 6.21
CA ALA A 21 1.03 -8.42 6.90
C ALA A 21 0.17 -7.28 6.34
N GLY A 22 0.09 -7.15 5.01
CA GLY A 22 -0.73 -6.12 4.36
C GLY A 22 -2.21 -6.26 4.67
N ILE A 23 -2.78 -7.45 4.52
CA ILE A 23 -4.21 -7.69 4.83
C ILE A 23 -4.51 -7.40 6.31
N ARG A 24 -3.63 -7.81 7.23
CA ARG A 24 -3.82 -7.48 8.65
C ARG A 24 -3.83 -5.97 8.90
N ALA A 25 -2.96 -5.22 8.25
CA ALA A 25 -2.96 -3.76 8.36
C ALA A 25 -4.23 -3.12 7.79
N LEU A 26 -4.70 -3.59 6.62
CA LEU A 26 -5.97 -3.13 6.02
C LEU A 26 -7.17 -3.38 6.94
N HIS A 27 -7.24 -4.55 7.58
CA HIS A 27 -8.26 -4.83 8.60
C HIS A 27 -8.13 -3.92 9.82
N GLY A 28 -6.90 -3.60 10.24
CA GLY A 28 -6.65 -2.64 11.33
C GLY A 28 -7.23 -1.26 11.04
N PHE A 29 -7.04 -0.74 9.82
CA PHE A 29 -7.63 0.52 9.40
C PHE A 29 -9.17 0.50 9.49
N LEU A 30 -9.81 -0.55 8.97
CA LEU A 30 -11.27 -0.70 9.06
C LEU A 30 -11.74 -0.76 10.52
N TYR A 31 -11.06 -1.55 11.35
CA TYR A 31 -11.34 -1.65 12.79
C TYR A 31 -11.28 -0.29 13.48
N SER A 32 -10.34 0.58 13.08
CA SER A 32 -10.20 1.95 13.58
C SER A 32 -11.13 2.97 12.89
N GLY A 33 -12.04 2.55 12.01
CA GLY A 33 -13.00 3.43 11.32
C GLY A 33 -12.44 4.17 10.09
N ILE A 34 -11.21 3.85 9.66
CA ILE A 34 -10.63 4.33 8.41
C ILE A 34 -11.16 3.47 7.27
N THR A 35 -11.95 4.09 6.40
CA THR A 35 -12.65 3.43 5.30
C THR A 35 -12.03 3.74 3.94
N SER A 36 -10.99 4.57 3.90
CA SER A 36 -10.25 4.91 2.69
C SER A 36 -8.83 5.37 3.04
N VAL A 37 -7.86 4.99 2.22
CA VAL A 37 -6.43 5.27 2.44
C VAL A 37 -5.73 5.69 1.14
N PHE A 38 -4.70 6.53 1.26
CA PHE A 38 -3.71 6.77 0.21
C PHE A 38 -2.32 6.25 0.60
N ASP A 39 -1.84 5.26 -0.14
CA ASP A 39 -0.45 4.78 -0.05
C ASP A 39 0.46 5.65 -0.93
N ALA A 40 1.40 6.34 -0.28
CA ALA A 40 2.27 7.34 -0.91
C ALA A 40 3.63 6.76 -1.35
N GLY A 41 3.78 5.45 -1.43
CA GLY A 41 5.01 4.82 -1.91
C GLY A 41 5.15 3.38 -1.44
N ASN A 42 5.06 2.46 -2.39
CA ASN A 42 5.14 1.02 -2.18
C ASN A 42 5.72 0.30 -3.40
N ASP A 43 5.90 -1.01 -3.30
CA ASP A 43 6.05 -1.86 -4.48
C ASP A 43 4.79 -1.72 -5.39
N PRO A 44 4.95 -1.30 -6.66
CA PRO A 44 3.82 -1.02 -7.54
C PRO A 44 2.92 -2.23 -7.78
N ASP A 45 3.50 -3.40 -8.03
CA ASP A 45 2.75 -4.62 -8.35
C ASP A 45 1.93 -5.09 -7.15
N TYR A 46 2.52 -5.01 -5.96
CA TYR A 46 1.86 -5.34 -4.71
C TYR A 46 0.67 -4.43 -4.41
N ILE A 47 0.89 -3.10 -4.33
CA ILE A 47 -0.16 -2.18 -3.88
C ILE A 47 -1.28 -2.02 -4.92
N LEU A 48 -0.93 -2.02 -6.21
CA LEU A 48 -1.92 -1.95 -7.28
C LEU A 48 -2.67 -3.26 -7.44
N GLY A 49 -2.03 -4.41 -7.17
CA GLY A 49 -2.68 -5.71 -7.08
C GLY A 49 -3.71 -5.78 -5.94
N LEU A 50 -3.37 -5.31 -4.74
CA LEU A 50 -4.31 -5.22 -3.62
C LEU A 50 -5.49 -4.28 -3.94
N ARG A 51 -5.22 -3.13 -4.56
CA ARG A 51 -6.27 -2.21 -5.04
C ARG A 51 -7.20 -2.87 -6.05
N ALA A 52 -6.68 -3.67 -6.97
CA ALA A 52 -7.50 -4.38 -7.96
C ALA A 52 -8.42 -5.40 -7.27
N ARG A 53 -7.90 -6.15 -6.29
CA ARG A 53 -8.68 -7.11 -5.51
C ARG A 53 -9.73 -6.46 -4.61
N GLU A 54 -9.40 -5.34 -3.96
CA GLU A 54 -10.38 -4.54 -3.23
C GLU A 54 -11.52 -4.08 -4.15
N ARG A 55 -11.18 -3.58 -5.35
CA ARG A 55 -12.17 -3.16 -6.36
C ARG A 55 -13.05 -4.30 -6.87
N ALA A 56 -12.50 -5.51 -6.95
CA ALA A 56 -13.24 -6.71 -7.34
C ALA A 56 -14.13 -7.24 -6.20
N GLY A 57 -13.90 -6.81 -4.96
CA GLY A 57 -14.57 -7.34 -3.77
C GLY A 57 -13.96 -8.64 -3.25
N ASP A 58 -12.76 -9.01 -3.70
CA ASP A 58 -12.07 -10.26 -3.32
C ASP A 58 -11.50 -10.21 -1.89
N ILE A 59 -11.33 -9.01 -1.34
CA ILE A 59 -10.80 -8.76 0.00
C ILE A 59 -11.61 -7.67 0.71
N SER A 60 -11.70 -7.80 2.03
CA SER A 60 -12.22 -6.72 2.89
C SER A 60 -11.09 -5.74 3.19
N ALA A 61 -11.22 -4.52 2.68
CA ALA A 61 -10.21 -3.47 2.84
C ALA A 61 -10.86 -2.08 2.82
N PRO A 62 -10.19 -1.04 3.37
CA PRO A 62 -10.53 0.33 3.06
C PRO A 62 -10.40 0.58 1.55
N ARG A 63 -11.08 1.59 1.02
CA ARG A 63 -10.87 2.00 -0.37
C ARG A 63 -9.42 2.39 -0.60
N ILE A 64 -8.73 1.72 -1.53
CA ILE A 64 -7.28 1.91 -1.75
C ILE A 64 -7.03 2.90 -2.89
N PHE A 65 -6.29 3.96 -2.56
CA PHE A 65 -5.62 4.84 -3.50
C PHE A 65 -4.11 4.66 -3.30
N ALA A 66 -3.32 4.69 -4.38
CA ALA A 66 -1.90 4.47 -4.29
C ALA A 66 -1.15 5.20 -5.41
N SER A 67 0.05 5.71 -5.11
CA SER A 67 1.00 6.17 -6.13
C SER A 67 1.70 5.02 -6.85
N GLY A 68 1.77 3.84 -6.22
CA GLY A 68 2.74 2.82 -6.60
C GLY A 68 4.13 3.26 -6.15
N GLY A 69 5.10 3.17 -7.05
CA GLY A 69 6.48 3.50 -6.73
C GLY A 69 6.76 5.00 -6.62
N VAL A 70 7.78 5.36 -5.86
CA VAL A 70 8.19 6.75 -5.61
C VAL A 70 9.07 7.25 -6.75
N VAL A 71 8.72 8.39 -7.34
CA VAL A 71 9.57 9.10 -8.30
C VAL A 71 10.59 9.94 -7.53
N THR A 72 11.88 9.71 -7.78
CA THR A 72 12.95 10.51 -7.17
C THR A 72 14.21 10.56 -8.04
N ALA A 73 15.13 11.47 -7.72
CA ALA A 73 16.44 11.52 -8.38
C ALA A 73 17.35 10.36 -7.92
N PRO A 74 18.37 9.98 -8.70
CA PRO A 74 19.38 9.00 -8.26
C PRO A 74 19.98 9.37 -6.90
N GLY A 75 19.97 8.43 -5.95
CA GLY A 75 20.43 8.65 -4.57
C GLY A 75 19.43 9.42 -3.68
N GLY A 76 18.26 9.78 -4.19
CA GLY A 76 17.18 10.42 -3.43
C GLY A 76 16.53 9.47 -2.42
N HIS A 77 15.85 10.02 -1.41
CA HIS A 77 15.25 9.26 -0.32
C HIS A 77 14.27 8.16 -0.79
N GLY A 78 13.58 8.39 -1.92
CA GLY A 78 12.66 7.43 -2.52
C GLY A 78 13.32 6.35 -3.39
N GLY A 79 14.64 6.35 -3.56
CA GLY A 79 15.36 5.58 -4.59
C GLY A 79 15.64 4.12 -4.24
N GLY A 80 14.98 3.59 -3.20
CA GLY A 80 15.11 2.19 -2.78
C GLY A 80 14.16 1.25 -3.53
N ALA A 81 13.96 0.04 -2.99
CA ALA A 81 12.93 -0.88 -3.47
C ALA A 81 11.56 -0.17 -3.46
N GLY A 82 10.92 -0.09 -4.63
CA GLY A 82 9.71 0.71 -4.85
C GLY A 82 9.93 2.07 -5.53
N ALA A 83 11.12 2.39 -6.02
CA ALA A 83 11.31 3.53 -6.93
C ALA A 83 10.91 3.16 -8.37
N THR A 84 10.33 4.11 -9.13
CA THR A 84 10.05 3.97 -10.57
C THR A 84 11.11 4.62 -11.43
#